data_AF-A0A386C9D2-F1
#
_entry.id   AF-A0A386C9D2-F1
#
_cell.length_a   1.000
_cell.length_b   1.000
_cell.length_c   1.000
_cell.angle_alpha   90.00
_cell.angle_beta   90.00
_cell.angle_gamma   90.00
#
_symmetry.space_group_name_H-M   'P 1'
#
loop_
_entity.id
_entity.type
_entity.pdbx_description
1 polymer ?
#
loop_
_entity_poly.entity_id
_entity_poly.type
_entity_poly.pdbx_seq_one_letter_code
_entity_poly.pdbx_strand_id
1 'polypeptide(L)' 'MPYVEGESVRQRLDKEEQLPIPDAVRISTEVANALDYAHRHGVVHRDIKPENILAP' A
#
# COMPACT_ATOMS: atom_id res chain seq x y z
N MET A 1 4.84 -16.21 4.05
CA MET A 1 4.94 -15.22 2.95
C MET A 1 6.40 -14.90 2.72
N PRO A 2 6.84 -14.59 1.48
CA PRO A 2 8.19 -14.10 1.26
C PRO A 2 8.40 -12.83 2.09
N TYR A 3 9.61 -12.67 2.63
CA TYR A 3 9.99 -11.41 3.24
C TYR A 3 10.02 -10.33 2.15
N VAL A 4 9.34 -9.21 2.42
CA VAL A 4 9.34 -8.03 1.56
C VAL A 4 10.11 -6.95 2.32
N GLU A 5 11.21 -6.50 1.73
CA GLU A 5 11.99 -5.39 2.25
C GLU A 5 11.21 -4.07 2.07
N GLY A 6 11.25 -3.20 3.07
CA GLY A 6 10.49 -1.95 3.12
C GLY A 6 9.71 -1.78 4.41
N GLU A 7 9.02 -0.66 4.53
CA GLU A 7 8.16 -0.35 5.67
C GLU A 7 6.70 -0.23 5.27
N SER A 8 5.80 -0.50 6.22
CA SER A 8 4.39 -0.26 5.99
C SER A 8 4.10 1.23 5.85
N VAL A 9 3.06 1.57 5.10
CA VAL A 9 2.57 2.95 5.02
C VAL A 9 2.19 3.49 6.40
N ARG A 10 1.73 2.62 7.31
CA ARG A 10 1.50 2.99 8.72
C ARG A 10 2.79 3.49 9.39
N GLN A 11 3.88 2.75 9.27
CA GLN A 11 5.17 3.12 9.86
C GLN A 11 5.71 4.44 9.29
N ARG A 12 5.48 4.72 8.00
CA ARG A 12 5.82 6.02 7.39
C ARG A 12 4.99 7.15 7.98
N LEU A 13 3.68 6.96 8.10
CA LEU A 13 2.78 7.94 8.69
C LEU A 13 3.08 8.19 10.17
N ASP A 14 3.55 7.18 10.91
CA ASP A 14 3.98 7.35 12.30
C ASP A 14 5.23 8.25 12.44
N LYS A 15 6.09 8.30 11.41
CA LYS A 15 7.31 9.13 11.40
C LYS A 15 7.05 10.55 10.91
N GLU A 16 6.22 10.72 9.88
CA GLU A 16 6.06 11.99 9.15
C GLU A 16 4.71 12.68 9.41
N GLU A 17 3.79 12.04 10.16
CA GLU A 17 2.35 12.38 10.32
C GLU A 17 1.53 12.36 9.02
N GLN A 18 2.10 12.87 7.92
CA GLN A 18 1.49 12.94 6.61
C GLN A 18 2.54 12.70 5.51
N LEU A 19 2.17 11.89 4.52
CA LEU A 19 3.03 11.67 3.35
C LEU A 19 3.06 12.91 2.43
N PRO A 20 4.20 13.22 1.80
CA PRO A 20 4.24 14.14 0.68
C PRO A 20 3.25 13.72 -0.41
N ILE A 21 2.57 14.70 -1.02
CA ILE A 21 1.59 14.44 -2.09
C ILE A 21 2.14 13.52 -3.21
N PRO A 22 3.39 13.69 -3.71
CA PRO A 22 3.93 12.80 -4.73
C PRO A 22 3.98 11.33 -4.28
N ASP A 23 4.32 11.07 -3.02
CA ASP A 23 4.37 9.73 -2.46
C ASP A 23 2.98 9.14 -2.26
N ALA A 24 2.03 9.94 -1.77
CA ALA A 24 0.65 9.51 -1.63
C ALA A 24 0.04 9.10 -2.98
N VAL A 25 0.30 9.87 -4.05
CA VAL A 25 -0.14 9.56 -5.42
C VAL A 25 0.52 8.28 -5.93
N ARG A 26 1.83 8.14 -5.76
CA ARG A 26 2.58 6.95 -6.20
C ARG A 26 2.05 5.68 -5.52
N ILE A 27 1.98 5.67 -4.19
CA ILE A 27 1.51 4.53 -3.39
C ILE A 27 0.07 4.19 -3.76
N SER A 28 -0.81 5.19 -3.88
CA SER A 28 -2.22 4.96 -4.25
C SER A 28 -2.36 4.34 -5.64
N THR A 29 -1.51 4.74 -6.58
CA THR A 29 -1.48 4.16 -7.94
C THR A 29 -1.03 2.70 -7.92
N GLU A 30 0.03 2.40 -7.17
CA GLU A 30 0.52 1.02 -7.00
C GLU A 30 -0.54 0.11 -6.34
N VAL A 31 -1.20 0.60 -5.28
CA VAL A 31 -2.30 -0.12 -4.61
C VAL A 31 -3.47 -0.34 -5.56
N ALA A 32 -3.85 0.67 -6.36
CA ALA A 32 -4.92 0.54 -7.34
C ALA A 32 -4.60 -0.53 -8.40
N ASN A 33 -3.35 -0.58 -8.89
CA ASN A 33 -2.91 -1.61 -9.83
C ASN A 33 -2.97 -3.02 -9.22
N ALA A 34 -2.55 -3.18 -7.95
CA ALA A 34 -2.62 -4.46 -7.25
C ALA A 34 -4.08 -4.91 -7.02
N LEU A 35 -4.97 -3.98 -6.68
CA LEU A 35 -6.40 -4.24 -6.53
C LEU A 35 -7.07 -4.59 -7.86
N ASP A 36 -6.77 -3.89 -8.95
CA ASP A 36 -7.26 -4.24 -10.29
C ASP A 36 -6.87 -5.66 -10.67
N TYR A 37 -5.60 -6.04 -10.44
CA TYR A 37 -5.15 -7.42 -10.63
C TYR A 37 -5.96 -8.41 -9.78
N ALA A 38 -6.10 -8.17 -8.48
CA ALA A 38 -6.85 -9.06 -7.59
C ALA A 38 -8.31 -9.22 -8.01
N HIS A 39 -8.98 -8.11 -8.35
CA HIS A 39 -10.38 -8.11 -8.76
C HIS A 39 -10.60 -8.86 -10.08
N ARG A 40 -9.68 -8.76 -11.05
CA ARG A 40 -9.73 -9.56 -12.30
C ARG A 40 -9.65 -11.07 -12.05
N HIS A 41 -9.11 -11.48 -10.91
CA HIS A 41 -9.04 -12.87 -10.46
C HIS A 41 -10.16 -13.24 -9.47
N GLY A 42 -11.18 -12.38 -9.32
CA GLY A 42 -12.30 -12.61 -8.41
C GLY A 42 -11.94 -12.50 -6.93
N VAL A 43 -10.78 -11.94 -6.59
CA VAL A 43 -10.30 -11.78 -5.21
C VAL A 43 -10.62 -10.39 -4.71
N VAL A 44 -11.31 -10.30 -3.57
CA VAL A 44 -11.52 -9.04 -2.84
C VAL A 44 -10.59 -9.04 -1.63
N HIS A 45 -9.73 -8.03 -1.50
CA HIS A 45 -8.75 -7.98 -0.39
C HIS A 45 -9.41 -7.84 0.99
N ARG A 46 -10.51 -7.07 1.10
CA ARG A 46 -11.34 -6.87 2.31
C ARG A 46 -10.68 -6.18 3.52
N ASP A 47 -9.39 -5.90 3.49
CA ASP A 47 -8.64 -5.32 4.61
C ASP A 47 -7.60 -4.32 4.10
N ILE A 48 -8.03 -3.38 3.25
CA ILE A 48 -7.16 -2.33 2.71
C ILE A 48 -7.00 -1.25 3.77
N LYS A 49 -5.76 -1.10 4.27
CA LYS A 49 -5.34 -0.15 5.28
C LYS A 49 -3.82 0.02 5.26
N PRO A 50 -3.27 1.11 5.83
CA PRO A 50 -1.83 1.40 5.78
C PRO A 50 -0.91 0.30 6.32
N GLU A 51 -1.37 -0.51 7.27
CA GLU A 51 -0.63 -1.62 7.87
C GLU A 51 -0.38 -2.77 6.86
N ASN A 52 -1.24 -2.89 5.86
CA ASN A 52 -1.20 -3.97 4.86
C ASN A 52 -0.58 -3.53 3.53
N ILE A 53 -0.05 -2.31 3.45
CA ILE A 53 0.62 -1.78 2.25
C ILE A 53 2.08 -1.59 2.61
N LEU A 54 2.98 -2.32 1.94
CA LEU A 54 4.42 -2.18 2.08
C LEU A 54 4.93 -1.28 0.94
N ALA A 55 5.66 -0.23 1.30
CA ALA A 55 6.33 0.66 0.38
C ALA A 55 7.84 0.65 0.68
N PRO A 56 8.69 0.79 -0.34
CA PRO A 56 10.10 1.12 -0.12
C PRO A 56 10.24 2.48 0.56
#